data_AF-A0A660R6H7-F1
#
_entry.id   AF-A0A660R6H7-F1
#
_cell.length_a   1.000
_cell.length_b   1.000
_cell.length_c   1.000
_cell.angle_alpha   90.00
_cell.angle_beta   90.00
_cell.angle_gamma   90.00
#
_symmetry.space_group_name_H-M   'P 1'
#
loop_
_entity.id
_entity.type
_entity.pdbx_description
1 polymer ?
#
loop_
_entity_poly.entity_id
_entity_poly.type
_entity_poly.pdbx_seq_one_letter_code
_entity_poly.pdbx_strand_id
1 'polypeptide(L)'
;MRNFLFLLLLTIFSLLFLITFHMYRSKVLEIENLKEKVKAYEIYIFGDFDEFTRYIEKNGVEIPYLENLKRRKAKEIVSDGIYQMRMANYSTAIAKFKKALELLGDDPLRKTVEYYLSICERKVLEEEKEK
;
A
#
# COMPACT_ATOMS: atom_id res chain seq x y z
N MET A 1 40.76 -45.24 -17.74
CA MET A 1 40.60 -44.55 -16.43
C MET A 1 40.76 -43.04 -16.52
N ARG A 2 41.84 -42.48 -17.10
CA ARG A 2 42.09 -41.02 -17.15
C ARG A 2 40.94 -40.18 -17.75
N ASN A 3 40.33 -40.63 -18.84
CA ASN A 3 39.22 -39.90 -19.49
C ASN A 3 37.92 -39.94 -18.67
N PHE A 4 37.66 -41.04 -17.96
CA PHE A 4 36.48 -41.17 -17.09
C PHE A 4 36.59 -40.24 -15.88
N LEU A 5 37.78 -40.15 -15.28
CA LEU A 5 38.07 -39.28 -14.16
C LEU A 5 37.93 -37.80 -14.56
N PHE A 6 38.40 -37.43 -15.75
CA PHE A 6 38.19 -36.08 -16.32
C PHE A 6 36.70 -35.78 -16.54
N LEU A 7 35.95 -36.71 -17.12
CA LEU A 7 34.51 -36.55 -17.35
C LEU A 7 33.74 -36.36 -16.04
N LEU A 8 34.08 -37.16 -15.02
CA LEU A 8 33.47 -37.09 -13.69
C LEU A 8 33.80 -35.78 -12.97
N LEU A 9 35.04 -35.28 -13.13
CA LEU A 9 35.41 -33.98 -12.61
C LEU A 9 34.61 -32.86 -13.30
N LEU A 10 34.48 -32.92 -14.63
CA LEU A 10 33.81 -31.91 -15.44
C LEU A 10 32.30 -31.87 -15.15
N THR A 11 31.66 -33.01 -14.91
CA THR A 11 30.26 -33.07 -14.48
C THR A 11 30.07 -32.52 -13.07
N ILE A 12 30.99 -32.79 -12.13
CA ILE A 12 30.93 -32.17 -10.79
C ILE A 12 31.04 -30.65 -10.91
N PHE A 13 31.99 -30.15 -11.69
CA PHE A 13 32.16 -28.71 -11.91
C PHE A 13 30.93 -28.06 -12.56
N SER A 14 30.34 -28.70 -13.57
CA SER A 14 29.15 -28.16 -14.22
C SER A 14 27.95 -28.11 -13.28
N LEU A 15 27.79 -29.13 -12.42
CA LEU A 15 26.72 -29.17 -11.42
C LEU A 15 26.88 -28.09 -10.35
N LEU A 16 28.11 -27.92 -9.84
CA LEU A 16 28.44 -26.84 -8.90
C LEU A 16 28.17 -25.47 -9.52
N PHE A 17 28.59 -25.27 -10.78
CA PHE A 17 28.34 -24.02 -11.50
C PHE A 17 26.84 -23.73 -11.63
N LEU A 18 26.03 -24.72 -12.02
CA LEU A 18 24.58 -24.55 -12.15
C LEU A 18 23.91 -24.18 -10.82
N ILE A 19 24.30 -24.84 -9.74
CA ILE A 19 23.79 -24.53 -8.39
C ILE A 19 24.18 -23.11 -8.00
N THR A 20 25.46 -22.75 -8.13
CA THR A 20 25.94 -21.41 -7.77
C THR A 20 25.29 -20.33 -8.62
N PHE A 21 25.14 -20.57 -9.94
CA PHE A 21 24.46 -19.64 -10.84
C PHE A 21 22.99 -19.44 -10.46
N HIS A 22 22.28 -20.53 -10.15
CA HIS A 22 20.89 -20.46 -9.71
C HIS A 22 20.75 -19.69 -8.39
N MET A 23 21.62 -19.98 -7.41
CA MET A 23 21.65 -19.26 -6.13
C MET A 23 21.92 -17.77 -6.33
N TYR A 24 22.90 -17.42 -7.17
CA TYR A 24 23.21 -16.04 -7.51
C TYR A 24 22.01 -15.34 -8.16
N ARG A 25 21.38 -15.97 -9.15
CA ARG A 25 20.21 -15.39 -9.83
C ARG A 25 19.04 -15.17 -8.87
N SER A 26 18.79 -16.12 -7.98
CA SER A 26 17.77 -15.98 -6.93
C SER A 26 18.05 -14.78 -6.01
N LYS A 27 19.31 -14.60 -5.59
CA LYS A 27 19.71 -13.44 -4.77
C LYS A 27 19.59 -12.11 -5.51
N VAL A 28 19.89 -12.07 -6.80
CA VAL A 28 19.69 -10.85 -7.60
C VAL A 28 18.21 -10.48 -7.65
N LEU A 29 17.31 -11.44 -7.87
CA LEU A 29 15.86 -11.20 -7.87
C LEU A 29 15.36 -10.74 -6.50
N GLU A 30 15.88 -11.33 -5.42
CA GLU A 30 15.57 -10.91 -4.04
C GLU A 30 15.97 -9.45 -3.80
N ILE A 31 17.15 -9.04 -4.26
CA ILE A 31 17.63 -7.65 -4.17
C ILE A 31 16.77 -6.71 -5.01
N GLU A 32 16.37 -7.10 -6.22
CA GLU A 32 15.47 -6.30 -7.06
C GLU A 32 14.13 -6.07 -6.36
N ASN A 33 13.53 -7.12 -5.77
CA ASN A 33 12.29 -7.00 -4.99
C ASN A 33 12.47 -6.12 -3.75
N LEU A 34 13.58 -6.25 -3.03
CA LEU A 34 13.87 -5.40 -1.87
C LEU A 34 14.03 -3.93 -2.27
N LYS A 35 14.66 -3.63 -3.41
CA LYS A 35 14.77 -2.25 -3.93
C LYS A 35 13.39 -1.66 -4.21
N GLU A 36 12.50 -2.42 -4.85
CA GLU A 36 11.12 -1.98 -5.10
C GLU A 36 10.34 -1.72 -3.81
N LYS A 37 10.51 -2.57 -2.79
CA LYS A 37 9.93 -2.37 -1.46
C LYS A 37 10.46 -1.12 -0.76
N VAL A 38 11.77 -0.90 -0.79
CA VAL A 38 12.41 0.30 -0.22
C VAL A 38 11.84 1.55 -0.88
N LYS A 39 11.76 1.57 -2.20
CA LYS A 39 11.20 2.70 -2.95
C LYS A 39 9.72 2.94 -2.63
N ALA A 40 8.93 1.89 -2.47
CA ALA A 40 7.54 2.02 -2.00
C ALA A 40 7.48 2.70 -0.63
N TYR A 41 8.36 2.34 0.32
CA TYR A 41 8.41 3.00 1.63
C TYR A 41 8.91 4.44 1.56
N GLU A 42 9.85 4.77 0.66
CA GLU A 42 10.26 6.15 0.40
C GLU A 42 9.06 6.98 -0.07
N ILE A 43 8.26 6.46 -1.01
CA ILE A 43 7.05 7.14 -1.47
C ILE A 43 6.03 7.28 -0.34
N TYR A 44 5.87 6.27 0.51
CA TYR A 44 4.97 6.35 1.67
C TYR A 44 5.40 7.44 2.68
N ILE A 45 6.70 7.61 2.91
CA ILE A 45 7.23 8.57 3.89
C ILE A 45 7.23 10.00 3.33
N PHE A 46 7.62 10.17 2.07
CA PHE A 46 7.85 11.49 1.48
C PHE A 46 6.73 11.97 0.54
N GLY A 47 5.91 11.06 0.01
CA GLY A 47 4.85 11.33 -0.95
C GLY A 47 3.43 11.23 -0.38
N ASP A 48 2.44 11.30 -1.26
CA ASP A 48 1.04 11.03 -0.88
C ASP A 48 0.78 9.53 -0.80
N PHE A 49 -0.12 9.14 0.10
CA PHE A 49 -0.57 7.77 0.24
C PHE A 49 -1.18 7.22 -1.06
N ASP A 50 -1.83 8.08 -1.85
CA ASP A 50 -2.39 7.71 -3.17
C ASP A 50 -1.29 7.45 -4.22
N GLU A 51 -0.12 8.06 -4.08
CA GLU A 51 1.04 7.76 -4.92
C GLU A 51 1.67 6.43 -4.51
N PHE A 52 1.77 6.20 -3.19
CA PHE A 52 2.21 4.93 -2.63
C PHE A 52 1.33 3.76 -3.10
N THR A 53 0.01 3.86 -3.01
CA THR A 53 -0.91 2.79 -3.45
C THR A 53 -0.80 2.52 -4.95
N ARG A 54 -0.75 3.57 -5.79
CA ARG A 54 -0.54 3.41 -7.23
C ARG A 54 0.80 2.74 -7.57
N TYR A 55 1.86 3.06 -6.80
CA TYR A 55 3.18 2.46 -7.01
C TYR A 55 3.17 0.96 -6.73
N ILE A 56 2.62 0.54 -5.59
CA ILE A 56 2.62 -0.88 -5.19
C ILE A 56 1.73 -1.72 -6.12
N GLU A 57 0.60 -1.19 -6.57
CA GLU A 57 -0.30 -1.86 -7.52
C GLU A 57 0.35 -2.02 -8.89
N LYS A 58 0.98 -0.95 -9.40
CA LYS A 58 1.64 -0.98 -10.71
C LYS A 58 2.81 -1.96 -10.75
N ASN A 59 3.59 -2.05 -9.68
CA ASN A 59 4.81 -2.86 -9.64
C ASN A 59 4.60 -4.23 -8.98
N GLY A 60 3.36 -4.57 -8.55
CA GLY A 60 3.06 -5.84 -7.88
C GLY A 60 3.83 -6.04 -6.57
N VAL A 61 4.11 -4.94 -5.85
CA VAL A 61 4.93 -4.97 -4.64
C VAL A 61 4.07 -5.35 -3.45
N GLU A 62 4.32 -6.53 -2.89
CA GLU A 62 3.67 -6.96 -1.66
C GLU A 62 4.30 -6.27 -0.44
N ILE A 63 3.53 -5.38 0.18
CA ILE A 63 3.91 -4.69 1.41
C ILE A 63 3.32 -5.42 2.62
N PRO A 64 4.17 -5.94 3.52
CA PRO A 64 3.71 -6.47 4.79
C PRO A 64 2.92 -5.41 5.56
N TYR A 65 1.80 -5.80 6.16
CA TYR A 65 0.95 -4.91 6.97
C TYR A 65 0.34 -3.72 6.21
N LEU A 66 0.16 -3.82 4.88
CA LEU A 66 -0.48 -2.78 4.06
C LEU A 66 -1.82 -2.32 4.64
N GLU A 67 -2.65 -3.25 5.11
CA GLU A 67 -3.96 -2.93 5.72
C GLU A 67 -3.84 -2.07 6.98
N ASN A 68 -2.78 -2.26 7.78
CA ASN A 68 -2.51 -1.39 8.93
C ASN A 68 -2.13 0.04 8.49
N LEU A 69 -1.39 0.17 7.38
CA LEU A 69 -1.03 1.48 6.82
C LEU A 69 -2.26 2.21 6.28
N LYS A 70 -3.11 1.51 5.50
CA LYS A 70 -4.40 2.05 5.03
C LYS A 70 -5.28 2.49 6.18
N ARG A 71 -5.41 1.66 7.22
CA ARG A 71 -6.17 2.00 8.43
C ARG A 71 -5.63 3.24 9.14
N ARG A 72 -4.31 3.38 9.26
CA ARG A 72 -3.68 4.56 9.87
C ARG A 72 -3.99 5.81 9.05
N LYS A 73 -3.81 5.75 7.73
CA LYS A 73 -4.13 6.86 6.83
C LYS A 73 -5.60 7.24 6.89
N ALA A 74 -6.50 6.25 6.91
CA ALA A 74 -7.92 6.48 7.04
C ALA A 74 -8.26 7.24 8.33
N LYS A 75 -7.67 6.87 9.47
CA LYS A 75 -7.85 7.58 10.75
C LYS A 75 -7.41 9.05 10.67
N GLU A 76 -6.30 9.34 10.02
CA GLU A 76 -5.84 10.72 9.80
C GLU A 76 -6.85 11.52 8.96
N ILE A 77 -7.34 10.92 7.86
CA ILE A 77 -8.35 11.54 6.99
C ILE A 77 -9.67 11.76 7.73
N VAL A 78 -10.11 10.81 8.56
CA VAL A 78 -11.30 10.96 9.41
C VAL A 78 -11.13 12.10 10.39
N SER A 79 -9.96 12.23 11.03
CA SER A 79 -9.69 13.32 11.97
C SER A 79 -9.74 14.68 11.29
N ASP A 80 -9.19 14.81 10.08
CA ASP A 80 -9.28 16.03 9.27
C ASP A 80 -10.74 16.29 8.84
N GLY A 81 -11.48 15.26 8.42
CA GLY A 81 -12.91 15.38 8.12
C GLY A 81 -13.74 15.89 9.29
N ILE A 82 -13.49 15.39 10.50
CA ILE A 82 -14.13 15.88 11.74
C ILE A 82 -13.77 17.34 12.00
N TYR A 83 -12.52 17.73 11.77
CA TYR A 83 -12.09 19.13 11.90
C TYR A 83 -12.83 20.03 10.91
N GLN A 84 -12.91 19.65 9.63
CA GLN A 84 -13.67 20.41 8.62
C GLN A 84 -15.15 20.51 8.96
N MET A 85 -15.75 19.42 9.46
CA MET A 85 -17.14 19.42 9.93
C MET A 85 -17.36 20.43 11.07
N ARG A 86 -16.42 20.52 12.02
CA ARG A 86 -16.49 21.50 13.13
C ARG A 86 -16.37 22.94 12.66
N MET A 87 -15.67 23.18 11.54
CA MET A 87 -15.57 24.48 10.89
C MET A 87 -16.77 24.79 9.97
N ALA A 88 -17.83 23.96 9.99
CA ALA A 88 -18.98 24.01 9.08
C ALA A 88 -18.63 23.88 7.59
N ASN A 89 -17.43 23.36 7.27
CA ASN A 89 -17.02 23.05 5.89
C ASN A 89 -17.54 21.67 5.47
N TYR A 90 -18.87 21.51 5.39
CA TYR A 90 -19.50 20.20 5.23
C TYR A 90 -19.15 19.51 3.89
N SER A 91 -19.05 20.25 2.78
CA SER A 91 -18.65 19.66 1.49
C SER A 91 -17.24 19.07 1.53
N THR A 92 -16.30 19.75 2.18
CA THR A 92 -14.92 19.27 2.36
C THR A 92 -14.89 18.05 3.30
N ALA A 93 -15.66 18.09 4.40
CA ALA A 93 -15.79 16.97 5.32
C ALA A 93 -16.34 15.71 4.62
N ILE A 94 -17.36 15.85 3.78
CA ILE A 94 -17.93 14.77 2.97
C ILE A 94 -16.86 14.11 2.09
N ALA A 95 -16.07 14.92 1.36
CA ALA A 95 -15.01 14.40 0.50
C ALA A 95 -13.97 13.59 1.31
N LYS A 96 -13.60 14.08 2.50
CA LYS A 96 -12.68 13.39 3.41
C LYS A 96 -13.26 12.07 3.92
N PHE A 97 -14.51 12.06 4.37
CA PHE A 97 -15.15 10.84 4.86
C PHE A 97 -15.32 9.77 3.76
N LYS A 98 -15.68 10.17 2.53
CA LYS A 98 -15.73 9.25 1.38
C LYS A 98 -14.36 8.61 1.11
N LYS A 99 -13.29 9.41 1.06
CA LYS A 99 -11.92 8.91 0.88
C LYS A 99 -11.49 7.97 2.01
N ALA A 100 -11.88 8.26 3.25
CA ALA A 100 -11.60 7.35 4.37
C ALA A 100 -12.33 6.01 4.24
N LEU A 101 -13.58 5.98 3.76
CA LEU A 101 -14.36 4.75 3.58
C LEU A 101 -13.77 3.82 2.52
N GLU A 102 -13.15 4.36 1.48
CA GLU A 102 -12.41 3.58 0.47
C GLU A 102 -11.22 2.83 1.09
N LEU A 103 -10.57 3.43 2.11
CA LEU A 103 -9.41 2.86 2.78
C LEU A 103 -9.74 1.91 3.93
N LEU A 104 -10.94 1.99 4.51
CA LEU A 104 -11.30 1.25 5.73
C LEU A 104 -11.74 -0.20 5.49
N GLY A 105 -12.21 -0.56 4.30
CA GLY A 105 -12.77 -1.91 4.07
C GLY A 105 -13.84 -2.25 5.12
N ASP A 106 -13.64 -3.36 5.85
CA ASP A 106 -14.53 -3.86 6.92
C ASP A 106 -14.15 -3.37 8.34
N ASP A 107 -13.34 -2.31 8.45
CA ASP A 107 -12.94 -1.77 9.76
C ASP A 107 -14.15 -1.37 10.62
N PRO A 108 -14.16 -1.64 11.93
CA PRO A 108 -15.21 -1.14 12.83
C PRO A 108 -15.42 0.37 12.78
N LEU A 109 -14.37 1.14 12.47
CA LEU A 109 -14.44 2.60 12.30
C LEU A 109 -15.36 3.01 11.14
N ARG A 110 -15.58 2.13 10.15
CA ARG A 110 -16.41 2.40 8.97
C ARG A 110 -17.79 2.92 9.36
N LYS A 111 -18.48 2.26 10.28
CA LYS A 111 -19.82 2.66 10.75
C LYS A 111 -19.84 4.06 11.35
N THR A 112 -18.79 4.42 12.09
CA THR A 112 -18.63 5.75 12.66
C THR A 112 -18.43 6.80 11.57
N VAL A 113 -17.66 6.49 10.53
CA VAL A 113 -17.44 7.40 9.40
C VAL A 113 -18.71 7.57 8.57
N GLU A 114 -19.46 6.49 8.32
CA GLU A 114 -20.78 6.53 7.66
C GLU A 114 -21.76 7.42 8.43
N TYR A 115 -21.76 7.35 9.77
CA TYR A 115 -22.55 8.24 10.61
C TYR A 115 -22.17 9.71 10.41
N TYR A 116 -20.89 10.06 10.51
CA TYR A 116 -20.45 11.46 10.31
C TYR A 116 -20.72 11.97 8.90
N LEU A 117 -20.57 11.11 7.88
CA LEU A 117 -20.92 11.41 6.50
C LEU A 117 -22.40 11.78 6.38
N SER A 118 -23.30 10.96 6.96
CA SER A 118 -24.74 11.24 6.92
C SER A 118 -25.13 12.57 7.57
N ILE A 119 -24.46 12.96 8.66
CA ILE A 119 -24.67 14.26 9.31
C ILE A 119 -24.30 15.41 8.37
N CYS A 120 -23.13 15.31 7.73
CA CYS A 120 -22.66 16.35 6.82
C CYS A 120 -23.56 16.47 5.58
N GLU A 121 -23.97 15.34 5.00
CA GLU A 121 -24.89 15.33 3.84
C GLU A 121 -26.24 15.97 4.20
N ARG A 122 -26.79 15.67 5.38
CA ARG A 122 -28.02 16.33 5.86
C ARG A 122 -27.82 17.84 6.03
N LYS A 123 -26.68 18.27 6.58
CA LYS A 123 -26.38 19.71 6.78
C LYS A 123 -26.31 20.48 5.48
N VAL A 124 -25.66 19.93 4.45
CA VAL A 124 -25.64 20.52 3.11
C VAL A 124 -27.05 20.67 2.54
N LEU A 125 -27.90 19.64 2.69
CA LEU A 125 -29.29 19.70 2.22
C LEU A 125 -30.15 20.72 2.98
N GLU A 126 -29.88 20.95 4.27
CA GLU A 126 -30.54 21.99 5.06
C GLU A 126 -30.14 23.39 4.54
N GLU A 127 -28.84 23.62 4.31
CA GLU A 127 -28.32 24.89 3.77
C GLU A 127 -28.84 25.20 2.35
N GLU A 128 -29.08 24.19 1.53
CA GLU A 128 -29.67 24.35 0.20
C GLU A 128 -31.16 24.71 0.23
N LYS A 129 -31.90 24.30 1.27
CA LYS A 129 -33.32 24.62 1.42
C LYS A 129 -33.58 26.01 1.99
N GLU A 130 -32.58 26.60 2.65
CA GLU A 130 -32.64 27.94 3.23
C GLU A 130 -32.22 29.05 2.24
N LYS A 131 -31.76 28.68 1.03
CA LYS A 131 -31.46 29.59 -0.08
C LYS A 131 -32.64 29.77 -1.03
#